data_AF-A0AAW1W598-F1
#
_entry.id   AF-A0AAW1W598-F1
#
_cell.length_a   1.000
_cell.length_b   1.000
_cell.length_c   1.000
_cell.angle_alpha   90.00
_cell.angle_beta   90.00
_cell.angle_gamma   90.00
#
_symmetry.space_group_name_H-M   'P 1'
#
loop_
_entity.id
_entity.type
_entity.pdbx_description
1 polymer ?
#
loop_
_entity_poly.entity_id
_entity_poly.type
_entity_poly.pdbx_seq_one_letter_code
_entity_poly.pdbx_strand_id
1 'polypeptide(L)'
;MRLPPRVCCFLIHQLLTAVSHLRRHRIIHRHIRPSSILIQDANVERPEYMRVILGGFQIARPTEVYEEEMEDARYSPLRNLGGRTLWYKPPEILLGLTEQPEPEPVTYSYAVDVWACGCILAEMAGGNPIFPGDGYKTELGQILSIFR
;
A
#
# COMPACT_ATOMS: atom_id res chain seq x y z
N MET A 1 17.48 -0.42 -6.16
CA MET A 1 18.42 0.70 -6.42
C MET A 1 17.96 1.90 -5.60
N ARG A 2 18.86 2.49 -4.81
CA ARG A 2 18.54 3.67 -4.00
C ARG A 2 18.43 4.92 -4.89
N LEU A 3 17.37 5.70 -4.72
CA LEU A 3 17.16 6.95 -5.45
C LEU A 3 17.73 8.15 -4.67
N PRO A 4 18.18 9.23 -5.36
CA PRO A 4 18.59 10.46 -4.70
C PRO A 4 17.43 11.11 -3.92
N PRO A 5 17.69 11.78 -2.77
CA PRO A 5 16.63 12.39 -1.95
C PRO A 5 15.71 13.33 -2.72
N ARG A 6 16.25 14.14 -3.65
CA ARG A 6 15.46 15.05 -4.50
C ARG A 6 14.42 14.30 -5.35
N VAL A 7 14.81 13.15 -5.89
CA VAL A 7 13.91 12.30 -6.70
C VAL A 7 12.86 11.65 -5.80
N CYS A 8 13.25 11.13 -4.63
CA CYS A 8 12.30 10.58 -3.65
C CYS A 8 11.23 11.60 -3.26
N CYS A 9 11.64 12.82 -2.91
CA CYS A 9 10.72 13.91 -2.55
C CYS A 9 9.76 14.26 -3.70
N PHE A 10 10.25 14.31 -4.94
CA PHE A 10 9.43 14.64 -6.08
C PHE A 10 8.39 13.55 -6.39
N LEU A 11 8.79 12.29 -6.36
CA LEU A 11 7.91 11.15 -6.61
C LEU A 11 6.87 10.96 -5.49
N ILE A 12 7.30 11.02 -4.22
CA ILE A 12 6.38 10.83 -3.09
C ILE A 12 5.36 11.96 -3.00
N HIS A 13 5.74 13.20 -3.34
CA HIS A 13 4.82 14.33 -3.37
C HIS A 13 3.69 14.10 -4.38
N GLN A 14 4.01 13.66 -5.60
CA GLN A 14 3.00 13.34 -6.61
C GLN A 14 2.11 12.15 -6.19
N LEU A 15 2.71 11.10 -5.60
CA LEU A 15 1.95 9.94 -5.12
C LEU A 15 0.97 10.33 -4.01
N LEU A 16 1.42 11.10 -3.01
CA LEU A 16 0.55 11.61 -1.94
C LEU A 16 -0.52 12.56 -2.47
N THR A 17 -0.22 13.33 -3.53
CA THR A 17 -1.22 14.16 -4.21
C THR A 17 -2.30 13.29 -4.86
N ALA A 18 -1.93 12.19 -5.51
CA ALA A 18 -2.89 11.22 -6.05
C ALA A 18 -3.74 10.57 -4.95
N VAL A 19 -3.13 10.14 -3.83
CA VAL A 19 -3.87 9.57 -2.67
C VAL A 19 -4.82 10.61 -2.05
N SER A 20 -4.38 11.87 -1.92
CA SER A 20 -5.24 12.96 -1.45
C SER A 20 -6.44 13.18 -2.38
N HIS A 21 -6.24 13.09 -3.70
CA HIS A 21 -7.32 13.14 -4.66
C HIS A 21 -8.32 11.99 -4.47
N LEU A 22 -7.86 10.74 -4.29
CA LEU A 22 -8.74 9.60 -4.02
C LEU A 22 -9.56 9.79 -2.74
N ARG A 23 -8.90 10.25 -1.67
CA ARG A 23 -9.58 10.55 -0.40
C ARG A 23 -10.70 11.57 -0.58
N ARG A 24 -10.49 12.62 -1.37
CA ARG A 24 -11.54 13.63 -1.65
C ARG A 24 -12.74 13.05 -2.39
N HIS A 25 -12.54 11.96 -3.14
CA HIS A 25 -13.60 11.24 -3.86
C HIS A 25 -14.11 10.01 -3.10
N ARG A 26 -13.74 9.88 -1.82
CA ARG A 26 -14.11 8.75 -0.95
C ARG A 26 -13.70 7.39 -1.49
N ILE A 27 -12.56 7.33 -2.18
CA ILE A 27 -12.00 6.08 -2.71
C ILE A 27 -10.78 5.68 -1.87
N ILE A 28 -10.72 4.40 -1.49
CA ILE A 28 -9.53 3.78 -0.90
C ILE A 28 -8.92 2.86 -1.97
N HIS A 29 -7.64 3.04 -2.28
CA HIS A 29 -6.95 2.31 -3.34
C HIS A 29 -6.63 0.86 -2.94
N ARG A 30 -6.15 0.63 -1.71
CA ARG A 30 -5.86 -0.70 -1.09
C ARG A 30 -4.79 -1.56 -1.76
N HIS A 31 -4.30 -1.15 -2.92
CA HIS A 31 -3.26 -1.86 -3.68
C HIS A 31 -2.08 -0.98 -4.08
N ILE A 32 -1.75 0.03 -3.28
CA ILE A 32 -0.58 0.88 -3.57
C ILE A 32 0.69 0.06 -3.32
N ARG A 33 1.49 -0.12 -4.37
CA ARG A 33 2.78 -0.82 -4.37
C ARG A 33 3.63 -0.36 -5.55
N PRO A 34 4.94 -0.65 -5.62
CA PRO A 34 5.78 -0.17 -6.72
C PRO A 34 5.26 -0.53 -8.12
N SER A 35 4.69 -1.72 -8.31
CA SER A 35 4.12 -2.14 -9.59
C SER A 35 2.82 -1.43 -9.98
N SER A 36 2.19 -0.71 -9.06
CA SER A 36 1.00 0.11 -9.32
C SER A 36 1.35 1.56 -9.66
N ILE A 37 2.64 1.92 -9.68
CA ILE A 37 3.13 3.28 -9.91
C ILE A 37 3.90 3.30 -11.22
N LEU A 38 3.39 4.05 -12.20
CA LEU A 38 4.07 4.28 -13.46
C LEU A 38 4.78 5.63 -13.39
N ILE A 39 6.01 5.68 -13.91
CA ILE A 39 6.80 6.90 -14.04
C ILE A 39 6.95 7.20 -15.52
N GLN A 40 6.31 8.28 -15.98
CA GLN A 40 6.50 8.82 -17.31
C GLN A 40 7.73 9.74 -17.31
N ASP A 41 8.48 9.76 -18.42
CA ASP A 41 9.64 10.64 -18.62
C ASP A 41 10.72 10.47 -17.54
N ALA A 42 11.01 9.21 -17.17
CA ALA A 42 11.92 8.85 -16.09
C ALA A 42 13.36 9.34 -16.37
N ASN A 43 13.76 10.45 -15.72
CA ASN A 43 15.11 10.99 -15.75
C ASN A 43 15.57 11.48 -14.36
N VAL A 44 16.40 10.69 -13.67
CA VAL A 44 16.87 10.97 -12.30
C VAL A 44 17.59 12.32 -12.18
N GLU A 45 18.21 12.81 -13.25
CA GLU A 45 18.90 14.12 -13.27
C GLU A 45 17.93 15.30 -13.40
N ARG A 46 16.75 15.07 -13.99
CA ARG A 46 15.71 16.09 -14.20
C ARG A 46 14.35 15.61 -13.67
N PRO A 47 14.23 15.38 -12.35
CA PRO A 47 13.01 14.85 -11.76
C PRO A 47 11.78 15.70 -12.04
N GLU A 48 11.93 17.02 -12.24
CA GLU A 48 10.84 17.95 -12.55
C GLU A 48 10.00 17.61 -13.79
N TYR A 49 10.54 16.82 -14.73
CA TYR A 49 9.79 16.35 -15.90
C TYR A 49 9.09 15.00 -15.69
N MET A 50 9.42 14.29 -14.60
CA MET A 50 8.79 13.01 -14.31
C MET A 50 7.32 13.19 -13.94
N ARG A 51 6.47 12.29 -14.41
CA ARG A 51 5.08 12.21 -13.94
C ARG A 51 4.80 10.88 -13.29
N VAL A 52 4.23 10.92 -12.09
CA VAL A 52 3.68 9.74 -11.41
C VAL A 52 2.25 9.52 -11.88
N ILE A 53 1.97 8.30 -12.34
CA ILE A 53 0.62 7.83 -12.64
C ILE A 53 0.34 6.66 -11.71
N LEU A 54 -0.65 6.84 -10.83
CA LEU A 54 -1.16 5.76 -10.00
C LEU A 54 -2.13 4.92 -10.83
N GLY A 55 -1.86 3.62 -10.93
CA GLY A 55 -2.74 2.61 -11.52
C GLY A 55 -3.03 1.49 -10.52
N GLY A 56 -3.59 0.36 -10.98
CA GLY A 56 -3.84 -0.80 -10.11
C GLY A 56 -5.13 -0.76 -9.29
N PHE A 57 -6.17 -0.09 -9.80
CA PHE A 57 -7.48 0.11 -9.14
C PHE A 57 -8.38 -1.15 -9.03
N GLN A 58 -7.88 -2.34 -9.35
CA GLN A 58 -8.66 -3.58 -9.42
C GLN A 58 -9.46 -3.87 -8.12
N ILE A 59 -8.88 -3.50 -6.97
CA ILE A 59 -9.46 -3.70 -5.64
C ILE A 59 -9.78 -2.38 -4.91
N ALA A 60 -9.71 -1.25 -5.62
CA ALA A 60 -10.14 0.02 -5.08
C ALA A 60 -11.66 0.02 -4.90
N ARG A 61 -12.17 0.68 -3.86
CA ARG A 61 -13.63 0.86 -3.67
C ARG A 61 -13.96 2.19 -3.00
N PRO A 62 -15.21 2.66 -3.14
CA PRO A 62 -15.77 3.69 -2.30
C PRO A 62 -15.76 3.28 -0.81
N THR A 63 -15.60 4.24 0.09
CA THR A 63 -15.65 3.99 1.55
C THR A 63 -17.02 3.45 1.99
N GLU A 64 -18.10 3.95 1.39
CA GLU A 64 -19.49 3.62 1.74
C GLU A 64 -19.83 2.14 1.48
N VAL A 65 -19.27 1.54 0.41
CA VAL A 65 -19.49 0.12 0.05
C VAL A 65 -18.83 -0.84 1.06
N TYR A 66 -17.79 -0.40 1.78
CA TYR A 66 -17.15 -1.26 2.79
C TYR A 66 -17.97 -1.42 4.05
N GLU A 67 -18.71 -0.39 4.46
CA GLU A 67 -19.52 -0.45 5.68
C GLU A 67 -20.60 -1.54 5.57
N GLU A 68 -21.11 -1.78 4.36
CA GLU A 68 -22.10 -2.83 4.04
C GLU A 68 -21.47 -4.24 3.92
N GLU A 69 -20.30 -4.38 3.26
CA GLU A 69 -19.62 -5.69 3.10
C GLU A 69 -19.02 -6.23 4.41
N MET A 70 -18.83 -5.39 5.42
CA MET A 70 -18.36 -5.79 6.76
C MET A 70 -19.34 -6.73 7.49
N GLU A 71 -20.60 -6.79 7.09
CA GLU A 71 -21.60 -7.72 7.67
C GLU A 71 -21.32 -9.18 7.32
N ASP A 72 -20.59 -9.46 6.23
CA ASP A 72 -20.19 -10.82 5.86
C ASP A 72 -18.65 -10.97 5.96
N ALA A 73 -18.16 -11.05 7.21
CA ALA A 73 -16.74 -11.18 7.59
C ALA A 73 -15.97 -12.35 6.91
N ARG A 74 -16.67 -13.19 6.14
CA ARG A 74 -16.10 -14.27 5.32
C ARG A 74 -15.58 -13.77 3.97
N TYR A 75 -16.10 -12.68 3.42
CA TYR A 75 -15.75 -12.14 2.10
C TYR A 75 -14.81 -10.93 2.21
N SER A 76 -13.53 -11.17 2.51
CA SER A 76 -12.50 -10.18 2.23
C SER A 76 -11.84 -10.54 0.90
N PRO A 77 -11.96 -9.72 -0.18
CA PRO A 77 -11.25 -9.92 -1.45
C PRO A 77 -9.72 -10.01 -1.29
N LEU A 78 -9.21 -9.75 -0.09
CA LEU A 78 -7.81 -9.66 0.27
C LEU A 78 -7.29 -10.88 1.05
N ARG A 79 -8.17 -11.82 1.46
CA ARG A 79 -7.82 -13.04 2.22
C ARG A 79 -6.91 -14.03 1.49
N ASN A 80 -6.69 -13.84 0.19
CA ASN A 80 -5.81 -14.68 -0.63
C ASN A 80 -4.58 -13.93 -1.17
N LEU A 81 -4.24 -12.77 -0.60
CA LEU A 81 -3.09 -11.97 -1.05
C LEU A 81 -1.78 -12.42 -0.38
N GLY A 82 -1.12 -13.42 -0.95
CA GLY A 82 0.20 -13.86 -0.49
C GLY A 82 1.39 -13.05 -1.04
N GLY A 83 2.55 -13.23 -0.41
CA GLY A 83 3.85 -12.82 -0.96
C GLY A 83 4.13 -11.33 -0.94
N ARG A 84 4.74 -10.81 -2.02
CA ARG A 84 5.18 -9.41 -2.14
C ARG A 84 4.05 -8.39 -2.01
N THR A 85 2.81 -8.85 -2.02
CA THR A 85 1.62 -8.01 -1.85
C THR A 85 1.40 -7.61 -0.38
N LEU A 86 2.01 -8.33 0.58
CA LEU A 86 1.93 -8.03 2.01
C LEU A 86 2.89 -6.91 2.44
N TRP A 87 3.97 -6.68 1.70
CA TRP A 87 5.06 -5.76 2.08
C TRP A 87 4.65 -4.30 2.30
N TYR A 88 3.54 -3.90 1.67
CA TYR A 88 3.00 -2.54 1.70
C TYR A 88 1.68 -2.46 2.48
N LYS A 89 1.27 -3.54 3.16
CA LYS A 89 0.06 -3.56 3.98
C LYS A 89 0.38 -3.11 5.41
N PRO A 90 -0.48 -2.30 6.04
CA PRO A 90 -0.32 -1.89 7.42
C PRO A 90 -0.72 -3.00 8.39
N PRO A 91 -0.26 -2.94 9.65
CA PRO A 91 -0.51 -3.98 10.65
C PRO A 91 -2.00 -4.25 10.90
N GLU A 92 -2.87 -3.25 10.92
CA GLU A 92 -4.32 -3.43 11.11
C GLU A 92 -4.98 -4.23 9.99
N ILE A 93 -4.47 -4.12 8.76
CA ILE A 93 -4.95 -4.94 7.64
C ILE A 93 -4.38 -6.35 7.73
N LEU A 94 -3.10 -6.50 8.09
CA LEU A 94 -2.48 -7.81 8.23
C LEU A 94 -3.14 -8.63 9.35
N LEU A 95 -3.50 -8.00 10.46
CA LEU A 95 -4.12 -8.65 11.61
C LEU A 95 -5.46 -9.31 11.25
N GLY A 96 -6.38 -8.60 10.60
CA GLY A 96 -7.65 -9.23 10.21
C GLY A 96 -7.58 -10.07 8.93
N LEU A 97 -6.40 -10.20 8.31
CA LEU A 97 -6.12 -11.24 7.32
C LEU A 97 -5.60 -12.54 7.96
N THR A 98 -5.18 -12.52 9.23
CA THR A 98 -4.73 -13.75 9.91
C THR A 98 -5.89 -14.75 10.05
N GLU A 99 -5.56 -16.04 9.96
CA GLU A 99 -6.54 -17.11 10.21
C GLU A 99 -6.88 -17.16 11.71
N GLN A 100 -7.96 -16.47 12.09
CA GLN A 100 -8.50 -16.51 13.44
C GLN A 100 -9.83 -17.28 13.46
N PRO A 101 -10.13 -18.03 14.54
CA PRO A 101 -11.40 -18.74 14.69
C PRO A 101 -12.61 -17.81 14.59
N GLU A 102 -12.46 -16.59 15.11
CA GLU A 102 -13.42 -15.49 15.06
C GLU A 102 -12.72 -14.29 14.42
N PRO A 103 -13.01 -13.95 13.15
CA PRO A 103 -12.32 -12.86 12.48
C PRO A 103 -12.79 -11.51 13.00
N GLU A 104 -11.86 -10.71 13.52
CA GLU A 104 -12.09 -9.30 13.83
C GLU A 104 -12.41 -8.51 12.54
N PRO A 105 -13.39 -7.59 12.57
CA PRO A 105 -13.70 -6.76 11.43
C PRO A 105 -12.51 -5.88 11.04
N VAL A 106 -12.00 -6.06 9.83
CA VAL A 106 -10.96 -5.21 9.24
C VAL A 106 -11.53 -3.85 8.86
N THR A 107 -11.18 -2.81 9.62
CA THR A 107 -11.53 -1.43 9.27
C THR A 107 -10.54 -0.88 8.23
N TYR A 108 -11.00 -0.66 7.00
CA TYR A 108 -10.23 0.08 6.00
C TYR A 108 -10.41 1.57 6.20
N SER A 109 -9.30 2.29 6.28
CA SER A 109 -9.29 3.75 6.25
C SER A 109 -8.34 4.25 5.18
N TYR A 110 -8.41 5.55 4.86
CA TYR A 110 -7.43 6.19 3.97
C TYR A 110 -5.98 6.07 4.49
N ALA A 111 -5.79 5.78 5.79
CA ALA A 111 -4.46 5.57 6.36
C ALA A 111 -3.74 4.35 5.77
N VAL A 112 -4.49 3.36 5.25
CA VAL A 112 -3.93 2.19 4.58
C VAL A 112 -3.11 2.58 3.35
N ASP A 113 -3.62 3.52 2.56
CA ASP A 113 -2.91 4.03 1.37
C ASP A 113 -1.70 4.90 1.77
N VAL A 114 -1.81 5.65 2.87
CA VAL A 114 -0.71 6.47 3.42
C VAL A 114 0.43 5.59 3.93
N TRP A 115 0.11 4.49 4.62
CA TRP A 115 1.11 3.50 5.05
C TRP A 115 1.90 2.96 3.87
N ALA A 116 1.20 2.52 2.82
CA ALA A 116 1.82 2.00 1.61
C ALA A 116 2.76 3.04 0.96
N CYS A 117 2.36 4.31 0.91
CA CYS A 117 3.23 5.41 0.46
C CYS A 117 4.48 5.55 1.32
N GLY A 118 4.37 5.41 2.65
CA GLY A 118 5.51 5.40 3.57
C GLY A 118 6.49 4.26 3.29
N CYS A 119 5.98 3.04 3.08
CA CYS A 119 6.79 1.89 2.70
C CYS A 119 7.53 2.12 1.37
N ILE A 120 6.86 2.70 0.37
CA ILE A 120 7.47 3.03 -0.94
C ILE A 120 8.54 4.11 -0.79
N LEU A 121 8.30 5.16 0.01
CA LEU A 121 9.31 6.19 0.28
C LEU A 121 10.57 5.57 0.91
N ALA A 122 10.38 4.73 1.92
CA ALA A 122 11.48 4.03 2.57
C ALA A 122 12.24 3.12 1.58
N GLU A 123 11.53 2.40 0.70
CA GLU A 123 12.14 1.55 -0.32
C GLU A 123 12.91 2.36 -1.37
N MET A 124 12.39 3.50 -1.83
CA MET A 124 13.11 4.40 -2.73
C MET A 124 14.39 4.93 -2.08
N ALA A 125 14.31 5.32 -0.81
CA ALA A 125 15.42 5.90 -0.06
C ALA A 125 16.46 4.86 0.40
N GLY A 126 16.06 3.62 0.64
CA GLY A 126 16.92 2.52 1.10
C GLY A 126 17.38 1.57 -0.01
N GLY A 127 16.69 1.57 -1.14
CA GLY A 127 16.94 0.70 -2.29
C GLY A 127 16.41 -0.74 -2.15
N ASN A 128 15.83 -1.10 -1.00
CA ASN A 128 15.21 -2.38 -0.68
C ASN A 128 13.90 -2.15 0.09
N PRO A 129 12.90 -3.06 0.00
CA PRO A 129 11.67 -2.97 0.79
C PRO A 129 11.98 -2.86 2.28
N ILE A 130 11.31 -1.94 2.99
CA ILE A 130 11.51 -1.74 4.43
C ILE A 130 10.99 -2.94 5.25
N PHE A 131 9.95 -3.62 4.77
CA PHE A 131 9.35 -4.77 5.43
C PHE A 131 9.18 -5.94 4.43
N PRO A 132 10.25 -6.70 4.12
CA PRO A 132 10.21 -7.78 3.13
C PRO A 132 9.58 -9.10 3.66
N GLY A 133 9.07 -9.11 4.90
CA GLY A 133 8.59 -10.32 5.58
C GLY A 133 9.72 -11.28 5.97
N ASP A 134 9.37 -12.43 6.52
CA ASP A 134 10.30 -13.39 7.14
C ASP A 134 10.59 -14.65 6.30
N GLY A 135 10.48 -14.54 4.96
CA GLY A 135 10.75 -15.66 4.05
C GLY A 135 9.61 -16.67 3.91
N TYR A 136 8.78 -16.85 4.94
CA TYR A 136 7.56 -17.66 4.90
C TYR A 136 6.40 -16.96 4.19
N LYS A 137 6.50 -15.63 4.02
CA LYS A 137 5.52 -14.79 3.29
C LYS A 137 4.10 -14.88 3.86
N THR A 138 3.99 -15.06 5.17
CA THR A 138 2.72 -15.06 5.92
C THR A 138 2.40 -13.67 6.45
N GLU A 139 1.13 -13.43 6.78
CA GLU A 139 0.63 -12.22 7.41
C GLU A 139 1.31 -11.99 8.76
N LEU A 140 1.44 -13.05 9.58
CA LEU A 140 2.12 -12.99 10.87
C LEU A 140 3.61 -12.64 10.71
N GLY A 141 4.29 -13.29 9.76
CA GLY A 141 5.69 -13.00 9.45
C GLY A 141 5.90 -11.54 9.01
N GLN A 142 4.93 -10.99 8.26
CA GLN A 142 4.93 -9.59 7.89
C GLN A 142 4.73 -8.67 9.09
N ILE A 143 3.78 -8.96 9.98
CA ILE A 143 3.56 -8.20 11.22
C ILE A 143 4.84 -8.19 12.06
N LEU A 144 5.47 -9.34 12.24
CA LEU A 144 6.74 -9.43 12.98
C LEU A 144 7.84 -8.60 12.31
N SER A 145 7.87 -8.48 10.98
CA SER A 145 8.84 -7.63 10.30
C SER A 145 8.63 -6.13 10.55
N ILE A 146 7.42 -5.70 10.90
CA ILE A 146 7.09 -4.30 11.21
C ILE A 146 7.53 -3.92 12.63
N PHE A 147 7.38 -4.84 13.59
CA PHE A 147 7.60 -4.57 15.03
C PHE A 147 8.89 -5.19 15.60
N ARG A 148 9.82 -5.60 14.74
CA ARG A 148 11.13 -6.14 15.14
C ARG A 148 12.11 -5.08 15.63
#